data_AF-A0A1V0U265-F1
#
_entry.id   AF-A0A1V0U265-F1
#
_cell.length_a   1.000
_cell.length_b   1.000
_cell.length_c   1.000
_cell.angle_alpha   90.00
_cell.angle_beta   90.00
_cell.angle_gamma   90.00
#
_symmetry.space_group_name_H-M   'P 1'
#
loop_
_entity.id
_entity.type
_entity.pdbx_description
1 polymer ?
#
loop_
_entity_poly.entity_id
_entity_poly.type
_entity_poly.pdbx_seq_one_letter_code
_entity_poly.pdbx_strand_id
1 'polypeptide(L)'
;MVAEAEWTRMRRGLRFGQVFEGTVVRVPRPGAIGIFVDIGLSVGGFVDVALLPERSDDWPVEGTVTAFEIWWADSRRQIRLKPSDPRYLCDDFTDFVDRFRPQWPSQIGRPLP
;
A
#
# COMPACT_ATOMS: atom_id res chain seq x y z
N MET A 1 -5.04 19.05 0.66
CA MET A 1 -3.91 18.60 1.49
C MET A 1 -4.42 18.39 2.91
N VAL A 2 -4.14 17.24 3.52
CA VAL A 2 -4.52 16.94 4.91
C VAL A 2 -3.64 17.73 5.88
N ALA A 3 -4.23 18.27 6.95
CA ALA A 3 -3.51 19.03 7.97
C ALA A 3 -2.50 18.14 8.74
N GLU A 4 -1.39 18.71 9.20
CA GLU A 4 -0.34 17.96 9.90
C GLU A 4 -0.83 17.27 11.17
N ALA A 5 -1.66 17.97 11.95
CA ALA A 5 -2.25 17.45 13.18
C ALA A 5 -3.19 16.27 12.89
N GLU A 6 -3.96 16.36 11.80
CA GLU A 6 -4.87 15.30 11.38
C GLU A 6 -4.10 14.06 10.91
N TRP A 7 -3.08 14.24 10.07
CA TRP A 7 -2.16 13.17 9.67
C TRP A 7 -1.53 12.48 10.88
N THR A 8 -0.98 13.26 11.80
CA THR A 8 -0.33 12.75 13.02
C THR A 8 -1.30 11.96 13.88
N ARG A 9 -2.52 12.44 14.05
CA ARG A 9 -3.57 11.75 14.82
C ARG A 9 -3.96 10.43 14.15
N MET A 10 -4.21 10.44 12.85
CA MET A 10 -4.58 9.24 12.09
C MET A 10 -3.45 8.19 12.13
N ARG A 11 -2.20 8.59 11.84
CA ARG A 11 -1.04 7.70 11.76
C ARG A 11 -0.77 6.95 13.08
N ARG A 12 -1.00 7.59 14.25
CA ARG A 12 -0.83 6.95 15.57
C ARG A 12 -1.71 5.70 15.77
N GLY A 13 -2.87 5.65 15.11
CA GLY A 13 -3.78 4.52 15.18
C GLY A 13 -3.39 3.35 14.29
N LEU A 14 -2.55 3.59 13.27
CA LEU A 14 -2.23 2.58 12.26
C LEU A 14 -1.14 1.61 12.74
N ARG A 15 -1.19 0.39 12.22
CA ARG A 15 -0.21 -0.67 12.45
C ARG A 15 0.29 -1.23 11.12
N PHE A 16 1.55 -1.66 11.07
CA PHE A 16 2.04 -2.44 9.94
C PHE A 16 1.20 -3.71 9.77
N GLY A 17 0.89 -4.05 8.52
CA GLY A 17 0.08 -5.23 8.17
C GLY A 17 -1.41 -5.10 8.52
N GLN A 18 -1.86 -3.96 9.06
CA GLN A 18 -3.28 -3.71 9.25
C GLN A 18 -3.99 -3.76 7.90
N VAL A 19 -5.07 -4.54 7.81
CA VAL A 19 -5.81 -4.73 6.57
C VAL A 19 -6.95 -3.73 6.46
N PHE A 20 -7.09 -3.15 5.28
CA PHE A 20 -8.23 -2.35 4.87
C PHE A 20 -8.81 -2.92 3.58
N GLU A 21 -10.13 -2.96 3.48
CA GLU A 21 -10.76 -3.01 2.16
C GLU A 21 -10.55 -1.67 1.47
N GLY A 22 -10.15 -1.69 0.21
CA GLY A 22 -9.89 -0.49 -0.57
C GLY A 22 -10.36 -0.63 -2.01
N THR A 23 -10.65 0.52 -2.62
CA THR A 23 -11.04 0.63 -4.03
C THR A 23 -9.89 1.24 -4.83
N VAL A 24 -9.47 0.60 -5.91
CA VAL A 24 -8.50 1.20 -6.83
C VAL A 24 -9.17 2.37 -7.53
N VAL A 25 -8.69 3.58 -7.28
CA VAL A 25 -9.29 4.81 -7.84
C VAL A 25 -8.51 5.36 -9.03
N ARG A 26 -7.25 4.96 -9.20
CA ARG A 26 -6.45 5.41 -10.35
C ARG A 26 -5.27 4.49 -10.66
N VAL A 27 -5.08 4.20 -11.95
CA VAL A 27 -3.88 3.55 -12.50
C VAL A 27 -3.20 4.50 -13.51
N PRO A 28 -2.12 5.22 -13.14
CA PRO A 28 -1.47 6.18 -14.02
C PRO A 28 -0.91 5.56 -15.31
N ARG A 29 -1.13 6.20 -16.46
CA ARG A 29 -0.61 5.80 -17.77
C ARG A 29 -0.21 7.03 -18.63
N PRO A 30 0.81 6.94 -19.51
CA PRO A 30 1.80 5.85 -19.65
C PRO A 30 2.86 5.88 -18.52
N GLY A 31 3.63 4.81 -18.34
CA GLY A 31 4.73 4.75 -17.35
C GLY A 31 4.25 4.53 -15.91
N ALA A 32 3.40 3.54 -15.70
CA ALA A 32 2.72 3.29 -14.43
C ALA A 32 3.72 3.13 -13.26
N ILE A 33 3.60 4.02 -12.26
CA ILE A 33 4.45 4.06 -11.05
C ILE A 33 3.87 3.26 -9.88
N GLY A 34 2.67 2.70 -10.05
CA GLY A 34 1.87 2.10 -8.99
C GLY A 34 0.39 2.43 -9.15
N ILE A 35 -0.41 2.15 -8.13
CA ILE A 35 -1.86 2.41 -8.13
C ILE A 35 -2.27 3.22 -6.91
N PHE A 36 -3.28 4.09 -7.10
CA PHE A 36 -3.92 4.80 -6.01
C PHE A 36 -5.16 4.06 -5.53
N VAL A 37 -5.32 3.98 -4.22
CA VAL A 37 -6.39 3.23 -3.56
C VAL A 37 -7.08 4.14 -2.56
N ASP A 38 -8.41 4.20 -2.60
CA ASP A 38 -9.19 4.74 -1.50
C ASP A 38 -9.43 3.64 -0.46
N ILE A 39 -9.07 3.92 0.79
CA ILE A 39 -9.21 3.01 1.94
C ILE A 39 -10.10 3.60 3.04
N GLY A 40 -10.89 4.63 2.71
CA GLY A 40 -11.83 5.27 3.65
C GLY A 40 -11.16 6.13 4.73
N LEU A 41 -9.88 6.47 4.56
CA LEU A 41 -9.14 7.38 5.42
C LEU A 41 -9.02 8.76 4.75
N SER A 42 -8.68 9.80 5.52
CA SER A 42 -8.53 11.15 4.97
C SER A 42 -7.35 11.31 4.01
N VAL A 43 -6.44 10.33 3.98
CA VAL A 43 -5.36 10.21 3.01
C VAL A 43 -5.53 8.89 2.25
N GLY A 44 -5.53 8.97 0.91
CA GLY A 44 -5.54 7.80 0.05
C GLY A 44 -4.25 6.96 0.16
N GLY A 45 -4.39 5.67 -0.10
CA GLY A 45 -3.28 4.73 -0.19
C GLY A 45 -2.62 4.72 -1.57
N PHE A 46 -1.40 4.21 -1.61
CA PHE A 46 -0.66 3.96 -2.83
C PHE A 46 0.10 2.64 -2.75
N VAL A 47 -0.07 1.78 -3.75
CA VAL A 47 0.79 0.59 -3.92
C VAL A 47 1.87 0.94 -4.92
N ASP A 48 3.12 0.73 -4.54
CA ASP A 48 4.28 0.94 -5.41
C ASP A 48 4.35 -0.12 -6.52
N VAL A 49 4.77 0.27 -7.72
CA VAL A 49 4.94 -0.67 -8.85
C VAL A 49 5.84 -1.85 -8.49
N ALA A 50 6.83 -1.66 -7.62
CA ALA A 50 7.71 -2.74 -7.16
C ALA A 50 6.98 -3.85 -6.37
N LEU A 51 5.75 -3.60 -5.92
CA LEU A 51 4.90 -4.58 -5.22
C LEU A 51 3.84 -5.22 -6.14
N LEU A 52 3.79 -4.83 -7.42
CA LEU A 52 2.78 -5.28 -8.38
C LEU A 52 3.41 -6.24 -9.42
N PRO A 53 2.60 -7.03 -10.15
CA PRO A 53 3.09 -7.84 -11.27
C PRO A 53 3.87 -7.01 -12.29
N GLU A 54 4.84 -7.62 -12.98
CA GLU A 54 5.64 -6.92 -13.99
C GLU A 54 4.77 -6.36 -15.13
N ARG A 55 3.74 -7.11 -15.52
CA ARG A 55 2.80 -6.72 -16.57
C ARG A 55 1.66 -5.91 -15.96
N SER A 56 1.48 -4.68 -16.43
CA SER A 56 0.42 -3.79 -15.95
C SER A 56 -1.01 -4.26 -16.24
N ASP A 57 -1.17 -5.22 -17.16
CA ASP A 57 -2.47 -5.82 -17.48
C ASP A 57 -2.96 -6.76 -16.35
N ASP A 58 -2.03 -7.24 -15.51
CA ASP A 58 -2.33 -8.10 -14.38
C ASP A 58 -2.57 -7.31 -13.08
N TRP A 59 -2.48 -5.97 -13.15
CA TRP A 59 -2.77 -5.10 -12.01
C TRP A 59 -4.28 -5.02 -11.76
N PRO A 60 -4.71 -4.73 -10.51
CA PRO A 60 -6.11 -4.41 -10.28
C PRO A 60 -6.48 -3.13 -11.03
N VAL A 61 -7.58 -3.19 -11.80
CA VAL A 61 -8.09 -2.06 -12.59
C VAL A 61 -8.86 -1.07 -11.72
N GLU A 62 -9.07 0.16 -12.21
CA GLU A 62 -9.92 1.14 -11.54
C GLU A 62 -11.32 0.58 -11.24
N GLY A 63 -11.82 0.84 -10.03
CA GLY A 63 -13.06 0.26 -9.49
C GLY A 63 -12.90 -1.10 -8.82
N THR A 64 -11.73 -1.75 -8.92
CA THR A 64 -11.47 -3.02 -8.21
C THR A 64 -11.51 -2.79 -6.70
N VAL A 65 -12.35 -3.56 -6.00
CA VAL A 65 -12.42 -3.60 -4.54
C VAL A 65 -11.67 -4.84 -4.04
N THR A 66 -10.66 -4.66 -3.19
CA THR A 66 -9.90 -5.77 -2.59
C THR A 66 -9.22 -5.35 -1.29
N ALA A 67 -8.61 -6.31 -0.59
CA ALA A 67 -7.90 -6.08 0.66
C ALA A 67 -6.45 -5.61 0.42
N PHE A 68 -6.03 -4.64 1.24
CA PHE A 68 -4.68 -4.09 1.25
C PHE A 68 -4.15 -4.00 2.68
N GLU A 69 -2.88 -4.35 2.85
CA GLU A 69 -2.14 -4.18 4.09
C GLU A 69 -1.43 -2.84 4.13
N ILE A 70 -1.41 -2.20 5.31
CA ILE A 70 -0.53 -1.08 5.59
C ILE A 70 0.92 -1.54 5.48
N TRP A 71 1.58 -1.16 4.40
CA TRP A 71 2.99 -1.47 4.14
C TRP A 71 3.89 -0.45 4.82
N TRP A 72 3.64 0.85 4.63
CA TRP A 72 4.46 1.91 5.20
C TRP A 72 3.69 3.22 5.31
N ALA A 73 4.13 4.11 6.19
CA ALA A 73 3.74 5.53 6.14
C ALA A 73 4.89 6.37 6.70
N ASP A 74 5.12 7.55 6.12
CA ASP A 74 6.17 8.46 6.57
C ASP A 74 5.65 9.91 6.75
N SER A 75 6.57 10.84 7.01
CA SER A 75 6.27 12.26 7.17
C SER A 75 5.73 12.94 5.92
N ARG A 76 5.81 12.32 4.72
CA ARG A 76 5.25 12.85 3.47
C ARG A 76 3.73 12.71 3.36
N ARG A 77 3.07 12.19 4.40
CA ARG A 77 1.60 12.06 4.48
C ARG A 77 1.03 11.18 3.38
N GLN A 78 1.69 10.05 3.16
CA GLN A 78 1.25 9.04 2.21
C GLN A 78 1.25 7.67 2.89
N ILE A 79 0.16 6.93 2.70
CA ILE A 79 0.06 5.54 3.14
C ILE A 79 0.50 4.67 1.97
N ARG A 80 1.59 3.93 2.14
CA ARG A 80 1.98 2.86 1.22
C ARG A 80 1.26 1.59 1.61
N LEU A 81 0.71 0.93 0.60
CA LEU A 81 -0.05 -0.29 0.72
C LEU A 81 0.66 -1.44 0.02
N LYS A 82 0.36 -2.66 0.48
CA LYS A 82 0.69 -3.92 -0.17
C LYS A 82 -0.62 -4.68 -0.44
N PRO A 83 -0.88 -5.19 -1.64
CA PRO A 83 -2.03 -6.06 -1.90
C PRO A 83 -2.02 -7.29 -0.97
N SER A 84 -3.16 -7.64 -0.40
CA SER A 84 -3.29 -8.86 0.41
C SER A 84 -3.50 -10.10 -0.46
N ASP A 85 -4.13 -9.94 -1.61
CA ASP A 85 -4.30 -11.01 -2.60
C ASP A 85 -2.98 -11.24 -3.36
N PRO A 86 -2.37 -12.44 -3.25
CA PRO A 86 -1.10 -12.75 -3.90
C PRO A 86 -1.13 -12.59 -5.43
N ARG A 87 -2.29 -12.68 -6.08
CA ARG A 87 -2.41 -12.49 -7.54
C ARG A 87 -2.03 -11.08 -7.99
N TYR A 88 -2.03 -10.12 -7.06
CA TYR A 88 -1.68 -8.73 -7.30
C TYR A 88 -0.31 -8.36 -6.72
N LEU A 89 0.46 -9.34 -6.25
CA LEU A 89 1.84 -9.13 -5.84
C LEU A 89 2.79 -9.43 -7.01
N CYS A 90 4.00 -8.85 -6.96
CA CYS A 90 5.07 -9.28 -7.86
C CYS A 90 5.38 -10.77 -7.65
N ASP A 91 5.77 -11.46 -8.72
CA ASP A 91 5.99 -12.91 -8.69
C ASP A 91 7.08 -13.35 -7.71
N ASP A 92 8.07 -12.48 -7.48
CA ASP A 92 9.21 -12.68 -6.59
C ASP A 92 9.04 -12.03 -5.22
N PHE A 93 7.80 -11.78 -4.77
CA PHE A 93 7.54 -11.00 -3.54
C PHE A 93 8.29 -11.51 -2.30
N THR A 94 8.45 -12.82 -2.14
CA THR A 94 9.24 -13.39 -1.03
C THR A 94 10.70 -12.93 -1.08
N ASP A 95 11.34 -13.05 -2.25
CA ASP A 95 12.73 -12.63 -2.44
C ASP A 95 12.87 -11.10 -2.31
N PHE A 96 11.88 -10.35 -2.79
CA PHE A 96 11.80 -8.90 -2.61
C PHE A 96 11.79 -8.53 -1.12
N VAL A 97 10.96 -9.18 -0.32
CA VAL A 97 10.89 -8.94 1.13
C VAL A 97 12.21 -9.28 1.79
N ASP A 98 12.80 -10.44 1.49
CA ASP A 98 14.06 -10.87 2.10
C ASP A 98 15.20 -9.90 1.79
N ARG A 99 15.23 -9.34 0.57
CA ARG A 99 16.26 -8.40 0.14
C ARG A 99 16.06 -6.98 0.69
N PHE A 100 14.84 -6.45 0.61
CA PHE A 100 14.59 -5.03 0.86
C PHE A 100 13.91 -4.74 2.20
N ARG A 101 13.25 -5.73 2.81
CA ARG A 101 12.57 -5.58 4.09
C ARG A 101 12.54 -6.88 4.91
N PRO A 102 13.71 -7.48 5.24
CA PRO A 102 13.77 -8.79 5.89
C PRO A 102 13.09 -8.83 7.26
N GLN A 103 12.94 -7.69 7.95
CA GLN A 103 12.23 -7.63 9.23
C GLN A 103 10.70 -7.57 9.09
N TRP A 104 10.13 -7.59 7.88
CA TRP A 104 8.68 -7.42 7.66
C TRP A 104 7.81 -8.35 8.53
N PRO A 105 8.04 -9.67 8.59
CA PRO A 105 7.22 -10.55 9.43
C PRO A 105 7.19 -10.13 10.90
N SER A 106 8.32 -9.62 11.42
CA SER A 106 8.44 -9.16 12.81
C SER A 106 7.84 -7.77 13.06
N GLN A 107 7.59 -7.00 12.00
CA GLN A 107 7.03 -5.64 12.06
C GLN A 107 5.51 -5.64 12.07
N ILE A 108 4.85 -6.67 11.54
CA ILE A 108 3.39 -6.79 11.51
C ILE A 108 2.82 -6.58 12.92
N GLY A 109 1.78 -5.76 13.03
CA GLY A 109 1.15 -5.38 14.30
C GLY A 109 1.87 -4.28 15.08
N ARG A 110 3.10 -3.88 14.72
CA ARG A 110 3.79 -2.76 15.37
C ARG A 110 3.20 -1.41 14.91
N PRO A 111 3.20 -0.39 15.79
CA PRO A 111 2.89 0.99 15.40
C PRO A 111 3.75 1.50 14.25
N LEU A 112 3.17 2.33 13.38
CA LEU A 112 3.93 3.04 12.36
C LEU A 112 4.88 4.07 13.00
N PRO A 113 6.13 4.20 12.52
CA PRO A 113 7.11 5.18 12.99
C PRO A 113 6.69 6.61 12.66
#